data_AF-A0A9W9Y7N9-F1
#
_entry.id   AF-A0A9W9Y7N9-F1
#
_cell.length_a   1.000
_cell.length_b   1.000
_cell.length_c   1.000
_cell.angle_alpha   90.00
_cell.angle_beta   90.00
_cell.angle_gamma   90.00
#
_symmetry.space_group_name_H-M   'P 1'
#
loop_
_entity.id
_entity.type
_entity.pdbx_description
1 polymer ?
#
loop_
_entity_poly.entity_id
_entity_poly.type
_entity_poly.pdbx_seq_one_letter_code
_entity_poly.pdbx_strand_id
1 'polypeptide(L)'
;MGHFWFSVLTGLYLMFLLLLSFALLYGSTKEDPTQYHGNADGLRMICEICTVLCILAYAADEFSEMEKEGLSYFKTPQIYFNLFDWLGLILILIVIPLRFTHHDAQWVVASLGFFFNVLRLFKYSCVTRATGLYTKTLARIVYRDITRFSCVFLVVFLAFCGAFFLSLRATSAVQVFGGFDKVMLSGVRALVEQQSAADDYTKYNTYSEAKKTARLQYDVDRMLVITRLEHSRLPKFNLRLNYYQEDDVIDEMTLAKDLLERSEDRSPWETVEEKLEEI
;
A
#
# COMPACT_ATOMS: atom_id res chain seq x y z
N MET A 1 6.86 -44.52 14.66
CA MET A 1 5.59 -43.88 15.04
C MET A 1 5.66 -42.35 14.89
N GLY A 2 6.61 -41.64 15.54
CA GLY A 2 6.69 -40.17 15.48
C GLY A 2 6.87 -39.54 14.09
N HIS A 3 7.73 -40.10 13.22
CA HIS A 3 7.92 -39.60 11.85
C HIS A 3 6.65 -39.65 10.99
N PHE A 4 5.84 -40.70 11.15
CA PHE A 4 4.59 -40.84 10.41
C PHE A 4 3.57 -39.76 10.84
N TRP A 5 3.38 -39.58 12.16
CA TRP A 5 2.54 -38.52 12.71
C TRP A 5 2.98 -37.12 12.26
N PHE A 6 4.28 -36.85 12.27
CA PHE A 6 4.81 -35.56 11.83
C PHE A 6 4.63 -35.33 10.33
N SER A 7 4.74 -36.39 9.52
CA SER A 7 4.45 -36.34 8.08
C SER A 7 2.97 -36.07 7.79
N VAL A 8 2.06 -36.70 8.55
CA VAL A 8 0.61 -36.48 8.41
C VAL A 8 0.26 -35.04 8.79
N LEU A 9 0.81 -34.53 9.88
CA LEU A 9 0.59 -33.14 10.32
C LEU A 9 1.10 -32.13 9.27
N THR A 10 2.27 -32.38 8.69
CA THR A 10 2.81 -31.56 7.60
C THR A 10 1.90 -31.60 6.38
N GLY A 11 1.39 -32.78 6.01
CA GLY A 11 0.43 -32.94 4.91
C GLY A 11 -0.88 -32.18 5.14
N LEU A 12 -1.43 -32.24 6.36
CA LEU A 12 -2.62 -31.48 6.74
C LEU A 12 -2.37 -29.97 6.71
N TYR A 13 -1.19 -29.51 7.11
CA TYR A 13 -0.81 -28.10 7.04
C TYR A 13 -0.66 -27.60 5.59
N LEU A 14 -0.07 -28.42 4.71
CA LEU A 14 0.01 -28.11 3.28
C LEU A 14 -1.39 -28.05 2.64
N MET A 15 -2.28 -28.97 3.00
CA MET A 15 -3.68 -28.92 2.55
C MET A 15 -4.37 -27.64 3.02
N PHE A 16 -4.17 -27.23 4.28
CA PHE A 16 -4.66 -25.95 4.79
C PHE A 16 -4.14 -24.76 3.99
N LEU A 17 -2.84 -24.71 3.66
CA LEU A 17 -2.25 -23.64 2.85
C LEU A 17 -2.84 -23.58 1.43
N LEU A 18 -3.11 -24.73 0.82
CA LEU A 18 -3.74 -24.81 -0.49
C LEU A 18 -5.18 -24.26 -0.45
N LEU A 19 -5.96 -24.68 0.53
CA LEU A 19 -7.32 -24.18 0.76
C LEU A 19 -7.31 -22.66 0.99
N LEU A 20 -6.39 -22.17 1.82
CA LEU A 20 -6.23 -20.74 2.07
C LEU A 20 -5.85 -19.97 0.79
N SER A 21 -4.92 -20.50 -0.02
CA SER A 21 -4.56 -19.86 -1.30
C SER A 21 -5.74 -19.81 -2.27
N PHE A 22 -6.55 -20.87 -2.33
CA PHE A 22 -7.72 -20.93 -3.19
C PHE A 22 -8.78 -19.91 -2.75
N ALA A 23 -9.04 -19.83 -1.43
CA ALA A 23 -9.99 -18.89 -0.85
C ALA A 23 -9.58 -17.42 -1.08
N LEU A 24 -8.29 -17.09 -0.91
CA LEU A 24 -7.79 -15.74 -1.11
C LEU A 24 -7.71 -15.34 -2.59
N LEU A 25 -7.23 -16.23 -3.46
CA LEU A 25 -7.08 -15.95 -4.88
C LEU A 25 -8.44 -15.78 -5.56
N TYR A 26 -9.38 -16.69 -5.29
CA TYR A 26 -10.74 -16.56 -5.79
C TYR A 26 -11.52 -15.43 -5.09
N GLY A 27 -11.13 -15.06 -3.87
CA GLY A 27 -11.64 -13.86 -3.21
C GLY A 27 -11.28 -12.59 -3.97
N SER A 28 -10.04 -12.49 -4.44
CA SER A 28 -9.51 -11.26 -5.08
C SER A 28 -10.12 -10.94 -6.45
N THR A 29 -10.78 -11.91 -7.09
CA THR A 29 -11.37 -11.74 -8.42
C THR A 29 -12.82 -11.24 -8.38
N LYS A 30 -13.41 -11.04 -7.20
CA LYS A 30 -14.79 -10.60 -7.01
C LYS A 30 -14.82 -9.20 -6.43
N GLU A 31 -15.76 -8.38 -6.92
CA GLU A 31 -15.95 -6.99 -6.45
C GLU A 31 -16.43 -6.96 -5.00
N ASP A 32 -17.37 -7.85 -4.63
CA ASP A 32 -17.78 -8.05 -3.24
C ASP A 32 -17.37 -9.44 -2.73
N PRO A 33 -16.45 -9.52 -1.74
CA PRO A 33 -15.96 -10.79 -1.23
C PRO A 33 -16.98 -11.55 -0.36
N THR A 34 -18.13 -10.94 -0.03
CA THR A 34 -19.19 -11.52 0.82
C THR A 34 -20.39 -12.03 0.02
N GLN A 35 -20.46 -11.76 -1.28
CA GLN A 35 -21.53 -12.25 -2.14
C GLN A 35 -21.14 -13.60 -2.75
N TYR A 36 -21.90 -14.65 -2.42
CA TYR A 36 -21.70 -15.98 -2.95
C TYR A 36 -22.81 -16.31 -3.94
N HIS A 37 -22.58 -16.12 -5.24
CA HIS A 37 -23.56 -16.37 -6.30
C HIS A 37 -22.99 -17.36 -7.33
N GLY A 38 -23.34 -18.64 -7.17
CA GLY A 38 -23.02 -19.71 -8.11
C GLY A 38 -22.29 -20.89 -7.47
N ASN A 39 -22.12 -21.98 -8.24
CA ASN A 39 -21.52 -23.23 -7.74
C ASN A 39 -20.04 -23.06 -7.36
N ALA A 40 -19.29 -22.21 -8.07
CA ALA A 40 -17.90 -21.92 -7.75
C ALA A 40 -17.76 -21.11 -6.45
N ASP A 41 -18.71 -20.20 -6.20
CA ASP A 41 -18.76 -19.42 -4.96
C ASP A 41 -19.13 -20.31 -3.76
N GLY A 42 -19.94 -21.35 -3.96
CA GLY A 42 -20.22 -22.38 -2.94
C GLY A 42 -18.98 -23.16 -2.51
N LEU A 43 -18.12 -23.56 -3.45
CA LEU A 43 -16.84 -24.21 -3.12
C LEU A 43 -15.92 -23.28 -2.33
N ARG A 44 -15.89 -21.99 -2.68
CA ARG A 44 -15.15 -20.99 -1.91
C ARG A 44 -15.67 -20.85 -0.49
N MET A 45 -16.98 -20.80 -0.29
CA MET A 45 -17.58 -20.73 1.06
C MET A 45 -17.16 -21.92 1.92
N ILE A 46 -17.20 -23.15 1.37
CA ILE A 46 -16.74 -24.35 2.08
C ILE A 46 -15.25 -24.23 2.42
N CYS A 47 -14.45 -23.75 1.48
CA CYS A 47 -13.01 -23.54 1.68
C CYS A 47 -12.72 -22.52 2.80
N GLU A 48 -13.49 -21.43 2.85
CA GLU A 48 -13.38 -20.40 3.89
C GLU A 48 -13.79 -20.94 5.26
N ILE A 49 -14.89 -21.69 5.35
CA ILE A 49 -15.30 -22.32 6.61
C ILE A 49 -14.23 -23.32 7.08
N CYS A 50 -13.73 -24.17 6.19
CA CYS A 50 -12.68 -25.14 6.51
C CYS A 50 -11.40 -24.45 6.99
N THR A 51 -10.97 -23.38 6.32
CA THR A 51 -9.75 -22.63 6.71
C THR A 51 -9.93 -21.95 8.06
N VAL A 52 -11.09 -21.34 8.35
CA VAL A 52 -11.40 -20.75 9.66
C VAL A 52 -11.38 -21.81 10.76
N LEU A 53 -12.01 -22.97 10.54
CA LEU A 53 -11.98 -24.08 11.49
C LEU A 53 -10.56 -24.59 11.74
N CYS A 54 -9.75 -24.74 10.69
CA CYS A 54 -8.35 -25.12 10.82
C CYS A 54 -7.54 -24.09 11.62
N ILE A 55 -7.76 -22.78 11.40
CA ILE A 55 -7.07 -21.71 12.13
C ILE A 55 -7.42 -21.75 13.61
N LEU A 56 -8.71 -21.93 13.94
CA LEU A 56 -9.14 -22.05 15.34
C LEU A 56 -8.52 -23.28 16.02
N ALA A 57 -8.44 -24.42 15.32
CA ALA A 57 -7.77 -25.61 15.83
C ALA A 57 -6.27 -25.35 16.06
N TYR A 58 -5.57 -24.75 15.10
CA TYR A 58 -4.15 -24.42 15.25
C TYR A 58 -3.88 -23.38 16.34
N ALA A 59 -4.80 -22.41 16.54
CA ALA A 59 -4.69 -21.43 17.61
C ALA A 59 -4.88 -22.09 18.98
N ALA A 60 -5.82 -23.05 19.10
CA ALA A 60 -6.02 -23.82 20.32
C ALA A 60 -4.79 -24.72 20.64
N ASP A 61 -4.20 -25.35 19.63
CA ASP A 61 -2.99 -26.15 19.79
C ASP A 61 -1.80 -25.30 20.25
N GLU A 62 -1.56 -24.14 19.63
CA GLU A 62 -0.50 -23.21 20.06
C GLU A 62 -0.77 -22.66 21.47
N PHE A 63 -2.03 -22.39 21.82
CA PHE A 63 -2.39 -21.99 23.18
C PHE A 63 -2.10 -23.09 24.21
N SER A 64 -2.41 -24.35 23.89
CA SER A 64 -2.07 -25.50 24.74
C SER A 64 -0.55 -25.67 24.88
N GLU A 65 0.21 -25.44 23.81
CA GLU A 65 1.67 -25.53 23.83
C GLU A 65 2.28 -24.42 24.71
N MET A 66 1.76 -23.19 24.64
CA MET A 66 2.14 -22.10 25.53
C MET A 66 1.89 -22.43 27.01
N GLU A 67 0.75 -23.02 27.34
CA GLU A 67 0.42 -23.39 28.73
C GLU A 67 1.37 -24.46 29.27
N LYS A 68 1.73 -25.45 28.45
CA LYS A 68 2.63 -26.55 28.84
C LYS A 68 4.08 -26.10 29.04
N GLU A 69 4.59 -25.22 28.17
CA GLU A 69 6.00 -24.80 28.20
C GLU A 69 6.24 -23.56 29.10
N GLY A 70 5.18 -22.81 29.42
CA GLY A 70 5.21 -21.67 30.33
C GLY A 70 6.29 -20.64 29.96
N LEU A 71 7.15 -20.29 30.92
CA LEU A 71 8.25 -19.32 30.72
C LEU A 71 9.38 -19.84 29.81
N SER A 72 9.45 -21.15 29.56
CA SER A 72 10.46 -21.71 28.64
C SER A 72 10.11 -21.40 27.18
N TYR A 73 8.83 -21.15 26.88
CA TYR A 73 8.35 -20.73 25.56
C TYR A 73 9.01 -19.42 25.08
N PHE A 74 9.34 -18.53 26.02
CA PHE A 74 9.95 -17.23 25.75
C PHE A 74 11.49 -17.22 25.80
N LYS A 75 12.16 -18.37 25.94
CA LYS A 75 13.62 -18.40 25.89
C LYS A 75 14.16 -18.19 24.48
N THR A 76 15.17 -17.33 24.38
CA THR A 76 15.96 -17.13 23.16
C THR A 76 16.64 -18.47 22.79
N PRO A 77 16.49 -19.04 21.58
CA PRO A 77 16.18 -18.43 20.28
C PRO A 77 14.84 -18.83 19.62
N GLN A 78 13.99 -19.64 20.26
CA GLN A 78 12.72 -20.10 19.68
C GLN A 78 11.64 -19.02 19.64
N ILE A 79 11.76 -17.99 20.49
CA ILE A 79 10.80 -16.87 20.60
C ILE A 79 10.46 -16.23 19.25
N TYR A 80 11.41 -16.12 18.32
CA TYR A 80 11.18 -15.47 17.02
C TYR A 80 10.29 -16.30 16.10
N PHE A 81 10.52 -17.62 16.03
CA PHE A 81 9.68 -18.50 15.24
C PHE A 81 8.27 -18.56 15.80
N ASN A 82 8.14 -18.65 17.12
CA ASN A 82 6.84 -18.67 17.78
C ASN A 82 6.12 -17.32 17.61
N LEU A 83 6.82 -16.20 17.68
CA LEU A 83 6.24 -14.88 17.41
C LEU A 83 5.75 -14.76 15.97
N PHE A 84 6.52 -15.23 14.98
CA PHE A 84 6.10 -15.24 13.59
C PHE A 84 4.88 -16.13 13.36
N ASP A 85 4.80 -17.28 14.04
CA ASP A 85 3.64 -18.19 13.97
C ASP A 85 2.38 -17.53 14.55
N TRP A 86 2.48 -16.92 15.73
CA TRP A 86 1.37 -16.17 16.34
C TRP A 86 0.93 -14.99 15.48
N LEU A 87 1.89 -14.26 14.93
CA LEU A 87 1.61 -13.14 14.04
C LEU A 87 0.86 -13.61 12.79
N GLY A 88 1.28 -14.73 12.17
CA GLY A 88 0.56 -15.32 11.03
C GLY A 88 -0.88 -15.74 11.35
N LEU A 89 -1.12 -16.33 12.53
CA LEU A 89 -2.47 -16.72 12.96
C LEU A 89 -3.35 -15.49 13.24
N ILE A 90 -2.81 -14.49 13.95
CA ILE A 90 -3.51 -13.25 14.28
C ILE A 90 -3.86 -12.48 13.01
N LEU A 91 -2.94 -12.38 12.03
CA LEU A 91 -3.23 -11.67 10.78
C LEU A 91 -4.39 -12.29 10.03
N ILE A 92 -4.46 -13.62 9.87
CA ILE A 92 -5.61 -14.24 9.20
C ILE A 92 -6.89 -14.07 10.03
N LEU A 93 -6.80 -14.17 11.36
CA LEU A 93 -7.95 -13.92 12.22
C LEU A 93 -8.50 -12.50 12.05
N ILE A 94 -7.63 -11.50 11.85
CA ILE A 94 -8.00 -10.10 11.58
C ILE A 94 -8.59 -9.90 10.18
N VAL A 95 -8.22 -10.73 9.19
CA VAL A 95 -8.84 -10.67 7.85
C VAL A 95 -10.35 -10.93 7.91
N ILE A 96 -10.82 -11.77 8.83
CA ILE A 96 -12.25 -12.10 8.98
C ILE A 96 -13.09 -10.85 9.32
N PRO A 97 -12.87 -10.12 10.43
CA PRO A 97 -13.59 -8.89 10.72
C PRO A 97 -13.35 -7.80 9.66
N LEU A 98 -12.14 -7.72 9.12
CA LEU A 98 -11.80 -6.72 8.10
C LEU A 98 -12.61 -6.91 6.82
N ARG A 99 -12.94 -8.17 6.47
CA ARG A 99 -13.82 -8.50 5.35
C ARG A 99 -15.27 -8.05 5.56
N PHE A 100 -15.76 -8.01 6.80
CA PHE A 100 -17.09 -7.47 7.10
C PHE A 100 -17.13 -5.94 7.05
N THR A 101 -16.00 -5.27 7.25
CA THR A 101 -15.89 -3.81 7.17
C THR A 101 -15.62 -3.29 5.76
N HIS A 102 -15.52 -4.17 4.75
CA HIS A 102 -15.28 -3.85 3.34
C HIS A 102 -14.10 -2.90 3.07
N HIS A 103 -13.11 -2.85 3.98
CA HIS A 103 -11.99 -1.93 3.85
C HIS A 103 -10.95 -2.48 2.86
N ASP A 104 -10.43 -1.64 1.97
CA ASP A 104 -9.41 -2.01 0.95
C ASP A 104 -8.13 -2.64 1.53
N ALA A 105 -7.81 -2.35 2.80
CA ALA A 105 -6.65 -2.91 3.50
C ALA A 105 -6.74 -4.45 3.68
N GLN A 106 -7.93 -5.04 3.48
CA GLN A 106 -8.14 -6.49 3.60
C GLN A 106 -7.16 -7.33 2.78
N TRP A 107 -6.82 -6.89 1.56
CA TRP A 107 -5.96 -7.65 0.65
C TRP A 107 -4.50 -7.58 1.07
N VAL A 108 -4.06 -6.43 1.58
CA VAL A 108 -2.70 -6.27 2.12
C VAL A 108 -2.54 -7.11 3.37
N VAL A 109 -3.50 -7.04 4.30
CA VAL A 109 -3.46 -7.85 5.53
C VAL A 109 -3.56 -9.35 5.19
N ALA A 110 -4.38 -9.75 4.22
CA ALA A 110 -4.51 -11.14 3.79
C ALA A 110 -3.25 -11.69 3.13
N SER A 111 -2.62 -10.92 2.23
CA SER A 111 -1.36 -11.33 1.61
C SER A 111 -0.23 -11.46 2.63
N LEU A 112 -0.15 -10.53 3.57
CA LEU A 112 0.83 -10.58 4.66
C LEU A 112 0.56 -11.78 5.60
N GLY A 113 -0.71 -12.04 5.95
CA GLY A 113 -1.10 -13.21 6.74
C GLY A 113 -0.77 -14.54 6.05
N PHE A 114 -1.00 -14.62 4.73
CA PHE A 114 -0.61 -15.79 3.93
C PHE A 114 0.90 -16.01 3.93
N PHE A 115 1.69 -14.94 3.74
CA PHE A 115 3.15 -15.01 3.78
C PHE A 115 3.68 -15.59 5.09
N PHE A 116 3.19 -15.12 6.24
CA PHE A 116 3.61 -15.65 7.54
C PHE A 116 3.18 -17.12 7.75
N ASN A 117 2.03 -17.53 7.21
CA ASN A 117 1.64 -18.95 7.22
C ASN A 117 2.54 -19.82 6.32
N VAL A 118 3.03 -19.29 5.19
CA VAL A 118 4.05 -20.01 4.41
C VAL A 118 5.36 -20.11 5.19
N LEU A 119 5.77 -19.07 5.92
CA LEU A 119 6.97 -19.13 6.78
C LEU A 119 6.83 -20.18 7.90
N ARG A 120 5.63 -20.40 8.44
CA ARG A 120 5.37 -21.47 9.43
C ARG A 120 5.66 -22.87 8.90
N LEU A 121 5.64 -23.08 7.57
CA LEU A 121 6.07 -24.34 6.96
C LEU A 121 7.51 -24.71 7.35
N PHE A 122 8.37 -23.73 7.66
CA PHE A 122 9.73 -23.98 8.12
C PHE A 122 9.79 -24.71 9.48
N LYS A 123 8.78 -24.62 10.35
CA LYS A 123 8.69 -25.42 11.60
C LYS A 123 8.66 -26.92 11.28
N TYR A 124 7.95 -27.29 10.20
CA TYR A 124 7.85 -28.66 9.71
C TYR A 124 9.05 -29.12 8.87
N SER A 125 10.01 -28.25 8.58
CA SER A 125 11.24 -28.64 7.86
C SER A 125 12.09 -29.69 8.58
N CYS A 126 11.82 -29.93 9.87
CA CYS A 126 12.45 -30.98 10.67
C CYS A 126 12.01 -32.42 10.30
N VAL A 127 11.08 -32.61 9.36
CA VAL A 127 10.68 -33.95 8.85
C VAL A 127 11.93 -34.71 8.36
N THR A 128 12.84 -33.98 7.68
CA THR A 128 14.07 -34.53 7.11
C THR A 128 15.27 -33.97 7.85
N ARG A 129 16.16 -34.84 8.35
CA ARG A 129 17.36 -34.46 9.12
C ARG A 129 18.24 -33.45 8.39
N ALA A 130 18.35 -33.54 7.06
CA ALA A 130 19.11 -32.59 6.24
C ALA A 130 18.45 -31.20 6.26
N THR A 131 17.16 -31.11 5.91
CA THR A 131 16.42 -29.84 5.84
C THR A 131 16.34 -29.13 7.20
N GLY A 132 16.08 -29.86 8.29
CA GLY A 132 16.06 -29.27 9.63
C GLY A 132 17.40 -28.66 10.06
N LEU A 133 18.53 -29.30 9.68
CA LEU A 133 19.86 -28.76 9.96
C LEU A 133 20.14 -27.48 9.16
N TYR A 134 19.71 -27.44 7.89
CA TYR A 134 19.79 -26.24 7.05
C TYR A 134 18.96 -25.09 7.64
N THR A 135 17.69 -25.33 7.96
CA THR A 135 16.81 -24.28 8.52
C THR A 135 17.37 -23.72 9.82
N LYS A 136 17.86 -24.58 10.72
CA LYS A 136 18.45 -24.14 11.99
C LYS A 136 19.73 -23.33 11.80
N THR A 137 20.54 -23.69 10.81
CA THR A 137 21.77 -22.97 10.47
C THR A 137 21.45 -21.62 9.84
N LEU A 138 20.53 -21.60 8.86
CA LEU A 138 20.06 -20.38 8.21
C LEU A 138 19.47 -19.41 9.23
N ALA A 139 18.60 -19.88 10.13
CA ALA A 139 18.01 -19.08 11.19
C ALA A 139 19.06 -18.40 12.08
N ARG A 140 20.11 -19.14 12.44
CA ARG A 140 21.20 -18.64 13.28
C ARG A 140 22.05 -17.61 12.53
N ILE A 141 22.36 -17.85 11.27
CA ILE A 141 23.12 -16.93 10.41
C ILE A 141 22.32 -15.63 10.23
N VAL A 142 21.08 -15.74 9.77
CA VAL A 142 20.16 -14.61 9.58
C VAL A 142 20.07 -13.79 10.86
N TYR A 143 19.79 -14.42 11.99
CA TYR A 143 19.64 -13.69 13.25
C TYR A 143 20.92 -12.96 13.67
N ARG A 144 22.07 -13.65 13.68
CA ARG A 144 23.29 -13.05 14.21
C ARG A 144 23.90 -12.02 13.27
N ASP A 145 23.85 -12.27 11.98
CA ASP A 145 24.60 -11.50 11.01
C ASP A 145 23.73 -10.36 10.45
N ILE A 146 22.44 -10.62 10.14
CA ILE A 146 21.54 -9.56 9.61
C ILE A 146 21.19 -8.52 10.68
N THR A 147 21.02 -8.88 11.96
CA THR A 147 20.69 -7.88 12.99
C THR A 147 21.84 -6.90 13.25
N ARG A 148 23.08 -7.40 13.33
CA ARG A 148 24.28 -6.57 13.49
C ARG A 148 24.52 -5.70 12.26
N PHE A 149 24.39 -6.28 11.08
CA PHE A 149 24.49 -5.55 9.82
C PHE A 149 23.41 -4.46 9.74
N SER A 150 22.16 -4.79 10.05
CA SER A 150 21.02 -3.87 9.98
C SER A 150 21.21 -2.64 10.88
N CYS A 151 21.71 -2.82 12.11
CA CYS A 151 21.97 -1.69 13.01
C CYS A 151 22.99 -0.70 12.42
N VAL A 152 24.14 -1.20 11.95
CA VAL A 152 25.18 -0.36 11.34
C VAL A 152 24.67 0.26 10.03
N PHE A 153 23.99 -0.54 9.21
CA PHE A 153 23.41 -0.10 7.96
C PHE A 153 22.42 1.04 8.16
N LEU A 154 21.50 0.96 9.13
CA LEU A 154 20.53 2.02 9.40
C LEU A 154 21.20 3.33 9.82
N VAL A 155 22.25 3.28 10.66
CA VAL A 155 22.98 4.48 11.07
C VAL A 155 23.63 5.17 9.86
N VAL A 156 24.35 4.40 9.03
CA VAL A 156 25.01 4.94 7.84
C VAL A 156 24.00 5.42 6.80
N PHE A 157 22.95 4.65 6.58
CA PHE A 157 21.90 4.95 5.62
C PHE A 157 21.13 6.24 5.99
N LEU A 158 20.72 6.37 7.26
CA LEU A 158 20.04 7.58 7.73
C LEU A 158 20.96 8.81 7.70
N ALA A 159 22.24 8.66 8.06
CA ALA A 159 23.21 9.75 7.96
C ALA A 159 23.40 10.19 6.49
N PHE A 160 23.47 9.23 5.57
CA PHE A 160 23.60 9.49 4.14
C PHE A 160 22.34 10.18 3.57
N CYS A 161 21.14 9.64 3.83
CA CYS A 161 19.88 10.26 3.42
C CYS A 161 19.71 11.66 4.03
N GLY A 162 20.12 11.86 5.28
CA GLY A 162 20.10 13.16 5.95
C GLY A 162 21.02 14.20 5.30
N ALA A 163 22.28 13.82 5.04
CA ALA A 163 23.24 14.68 4.35
C ALA A 163 22.77 15.00 2.92
N PHE A 164 22.26 14.00 2.21
CA PHE A 164 21.76 14.17 0.85
C PHE A 164 20.54 15.10 0.81
N PHE A 165 19.57 14.93 1.73
CA PHE A 165 18.44 15.86 1.84
C PHE A 165 18.87 17.30 2.13
N LEU A 166 19.85 17.50 3.03
CA LEU A 166 20.38 18.82 3.33
C LEU A 166 21.06 19.46 2.10
N SER A 167 21.79 18.65 1.31
CA SER A 167 22.43 19.12 0.08
C SER A 167 21.41 19.59 -0.97
N LEU A 168 20.28 18.89 -1.11
CA LEU A 168 19.20 19.29 -2.02
C LEU A 168 18.52 20.58 -1.57
N ARG A 169 18.43 20.78 -0.25
CA ARG A 169 17.88 22.01 0.33
C ARG A 169 18.77 23.21 0.08
N ALA A 170 20.09 23.04 0.15
CA ALA A 170 21.05 24.08 -0.21
C ALA A 170 20.94 24.46 -1.70
N THR A 171 20.73 23.49 -2.59
CA THR A 171 20.63 23.71 -4.05
C THR A 171 19.23 24.19 -4.48
N SER A 172 18.29 24.43 -3.56
CA SER A 172 16.87 24.77 -3.84
C SER A 172 16.09 23.73 -4.68
N ALA A 173 16.67 22.54 -4.89
CA ALA A 173 16.06 21.42 -5.60
C ALA A 173 15.04 20.64 -4.75
N VAL A 174 14.78 21.08 -3.50
CA VAL A 174 13.82 20.44 -2.58
C VAL A 174 12.40 20.37 -3.16
N GLN A 175 12.00 21.36 -3.97
CA GLN A 175 10.68 21.31 -4.61
C GLN A 175 10.54 20.15 -5.62
N VAL A 176 11.66 19.59 -6.12
CA VAL A 176 11.67 18.53 -7.13
C VAL A 176 11.59 17.13 -6.49
N PHE A 177 12.24 16.91 -5.35
CA PHE A 177 12.26 15.59 -4.68
C PHE A 177 11.17 15.40 -3.63
N GLY A 178 10.51 16.47 -3.18
CA GLY A 178 9.52 16.40 -2.10
C GLY A 178 10.17 16.35 -0.71
N GLY A 179 9.54 15.62 0.22
CA GLY A 179 10.00 15.50 1.60
C GLY A 179 11.17 14.51 1.79
N PHE A 180 11.60 14.38 3.04
CA PHE A 180 12.65 13.45 3.46
C PHE A 180 12.28 11.97 3.18
N ASP A 181 10.99 11.66 3.21
CA ASP A 181 10.40 10.35 2.91
C ASP A 181 10.77 9.84 1.52
N LYS A 182 10.66 10.70 0.50
CA LYS A 182 10.99 10.36 -0.89
C LYS A 182 12.48 10.17 -1.10
N VAL A 183 13.30 10.94 -0.39
CA VAL A 183 14.77 10.76 -0.40
C VAL A 183 15.15 9.41 0.21
N MET A 184 14.52 9.03 1.33
CA MET A 184 14.74 7.72 1.93
C MET A 184 14.29 6.59 1.01
N LEU A 185 13.10 6.71 0.40
CA LEU A 185 12.59 5.73 -0.56
C LEU A 185 13.53 5.57 -1.77
N SER A 186 14.01 6.67 -2.34
CA SER A 186 14.99 6.65 -3.44
C SER A 186 16.31 6.02 -3.00
N GLY A 187 16.77 6.29 -1.76
CA GLY A 187 17.95 5.65 -1.20
C GLY A 187 17.80 4.13 -1.06
N VAL A 188 16.66 3.66 -0.54
CA VAL A 188 16.38 2.21 -0.46
C VAL A 188 16.29 1.61 -1.86
N ARG A 189 15.59 2.28 -2.78
CA ARG A 189 15.46 1.87 -4.17
C ARG A 189 16.83 1.74 -4.85
N ALA A 190 17.71 2.71 -4.68
CA ALA A 190 19.06 2.66 -5.26
C ALA A 190 19.88 1.46 -4.76
N LEU A 191 19.65 1.03 -3.51
CA LEU A 191 20.31 -0.14 -2.94
C LEU A 191 19.68 -1.47 -3.37
N VAL A 192 18.35 -1.51 -3.54
CA VAL A 192 17.60 -2.74 -3.88
C VAL A 192 17.54 -2.97 -5.40
N GLU A 193 17.21 -1.93 -6.17
CA GLU A 193 16.99 -1.99 -7.62
C GLU A 193 18.27 -1.65 -8.41
N GLN A 194 19.37 -1.27 -7.74
CA GLN A 194 20.62 -0.79 -8.36
C GLN A 194 20.43 0.39 -9.34
N GLN A 195 19.30 1.08 -9.26
CA GLN A 195 19.00 2.22 -10.12
C GLN A 195 19.59 3.50 -9.53
N SER A 196 20.17 4.34 -10.38
CA SER A 196 20.84 5.55 -9.91
C SER A 196 19.79 6.58 -9.47
N ALA A 197 20.00 7.22 -8.32
CA ALA A 197 19.11 8.28 -7.85
C ALA A 197 19.04 9.44 -8.87
N ALA A 198 20.10 9.65 -9.67
CA ALA A 198 20.20 10.66 -10.72
C ALA A 198 19.14 10.49 -11.83
N ASP A 199 18.75 9.26 -12.15
CA ASP A 199 17.72 8.98 -13.16
C ASP A 199 16.33 9.42 -12.69
N ASP A 200 16.06 9.35 -11.38
CA ASP A 200 14.84 9.90 -10.80
C ASP A 200 14.85 11.44 -10.86
N TYR A 201 15.98 12.12 -10.60
CA TYR A 201 16.11 13.59 -10.73
C TYR A 201 15.80 14.10 -12.13
N THR A 202 16.42 13.51 -13.14
CA THR A 202 16.24 13.94 -14.53
C THR A 202 14.81 13.74 -14.99
N LYS A 203 14.21 12.60 -14.60
CA LYS A 203 12.81 12.31 -14.85
C LYS A 203 11.90 13.37 -14.22
N TYR A 204 12.00 13.61 -12.91
CA TYR A 204 11.14 14.58 -12.22
C TYR A 204 11.30 16.01 -12.76
N ASN A 205 12.53 16.45 -13.06
CA ASN A 205 12.75 17.78 -13.61
C ASN A 205 12.05 17.94 -14.97
N THR A 206 12.26 16.99 -15.88
CA THR A 206 11.65 16.99 -17.22
C THR A 206 10.12 16.99 -17.17
N TYR A 207 9.53 16.16 -16.30
CA TYR A 207 8.08 16.14 -16.10
C TYR A 207 7.56 17.46 -15.54
N SER A 208 8.27 18.07 -14.58
CA SER A 208 7.85 19.32 -13.96
C SER A 208 7.90 20.50 -14.95
N GLU A 209 8.93 20.55 -15.80
CA GLU A 209 9.06 21.54 -16.86
C GLU A 209 7.98 21.36 -17.91
N ALA A 210 7.76 20.12 -18.39
CA ALA A 210 6.70 19.81 -19.34
C ALA A 210 5.30 20.16 -18.81
N LYS A 211 5.04 19.95 -17.51
CA LYS A 211 3.79 20.33 -16.87
C LYS A 211 3.61 21.85 -16.81
N LYS A 212 4.68 22.59 -16.51
CA LYS A 212 4.64 24.07 -16.48
C LYS A 212 4.39 24.64 -17.88
N THR A 213 5.09 24.14 -18.90
CA THR A 213 4.89 24.60 -20.28
C THR A 213 3.51 24.25 -20.80
N ALA A 214 3.00 23.05 -20.51
CA ALA A 214 1.64 22.65 -20.88
C ALA A 214 0.56 23.53 -20.22
N ARG A 215 0.72 23.91 -18.94
CA ARG A 215 -0.19 24.84 -18.26
C ARG A 215 -0.19 26.21 -18.92
N LEU A 216 1.00 26.76 -19.18
CA LEU A 216 1.14 28.07 -19.80
C LEU A 216 0.54 28.07 -21.22
N GLN A 217 0.76 27.00 -21.98
CA GLN A 217 0.18 26.85 -23.31
C GLN A 217 -1.36 26.73 -23.25
N TYR A 218 -1.90 25.98 -22.28
CA TYR A 218 -3.34 25.89 -22.03
C TYR A 218 -3.95 27.27 -21.70
N ASP A 219 -3.31 28.05 -20.84
CA ASP A 219 -3.78 29.39 -20.48
C ASP A 219 -3.76 30.34 -21.68
N VAL A 220 -2.72 30.27 -22.52
CA VAL A 220 -2.62 31.03 -23.77
C VAL A 220 -3.74 30.64 -24.74
N ASP A 221 -3.96 29.33 -24.96
CA ASP A 221 -5.01 28.83 -25.84
C ASP A 221 -6.41 29.22 -25.33
N ARG A 222 -6.63 29.16 -24.02
CA ARG A 222 -7.86 29.60 -23.37
C ARG A 222 -8.11 31.09 -23.59
N MET A 223 -7.11 31.94 -23.37
CA MET A 223 -7.21 33.39 -23.60
C MET A 223 -7.52 33.69 -25.07
N LEU A 224 -6.86 32.99 -26.00
CA LEU A 224 -7.09 33.14 -27.43
C LEU A 224 -8.52 32.74 -27.84
N VAL A 225 -9.06 31.66 -27.25
CA VAL A 225 -10.47 31.26 -27.46
C VAL A 225 -11.42 32.31 -26.88
N ILE A 226 -11.17 32.82 -25.68
CA ILE A 226 -12.00 33.86 -25.05
C ILE A 226 -12.01 35.13 -25.90
N THR A 227 -10.85 35.64 -26.34
CA THR A 227 -10.77 36.83 -27.21
C THR A 227 -11.49 36.61 -28.55
N ARG A 228 -11.43 35.40 -29.12
CA ARG A 228 -12.21 35.06 -30.33
C ARG A 228 -13.72 35.08 -30.08
N LEU A 229 -14.17 34.61 -28.91
CA LEU A 229 -15.58 34.67 -28.52
C LEU A 229 -16.03 36.13 -28.31
N GLU A 230 -15.22 36.95 -27.64
CA GLU A 230 -15.48 38.39 -27.43
C GLU A 230 -15.65 39.17 -28.75
N HIS A 231 -14.89 38.84 -29.79
CA HIS A 231 -14.97 39.49 -31.10
C HIS A 231 -15.85 38.74 -32.12
N SER A 232 -16.54 37.67 -31.71
CA SER A 232 -17.35 36.85 -32.61
C SER A 232 -18.54 37.65 -33.17
N ARG A 233 -18.82 37.45 -34.47
CA ARG A 233 -19.93 38.09 -35.19
C ARG A 233 -21.31 37.52 -34.83
N LEU A 234 -21.35 36.41 -34.10
CA LEU A 234 -22.59 35.79 -33.66
C LEU A 234 -23.03 36.38 -32.31
N PRO A 235 -24.22 37.00 -32.21
CA PRO A 235 -24.64 37.74 -31.01
C PRO A 235 -24.71 36.87 -29.76
N LYS A 236 -25.01 35.57 -29.90
CA LYS A 236 -25.09 34.62 -28.78
C LYS A 236 -23.73 34.34 -28.09
N PHE A 237 -22.62 34.48 -28.80
CA PHE A 237 -21.28 34.15 -28.30
C PHE A 237 -20.42 35.38 -27.97
N ASN A 238 -20.90 36.57 -28.33
CA ASN A 238 -20.21 37.83 -28.09
C ASN A 238 -20.44 38.29 -26.65
N LEU A 239 -19.45 38.05 -25.80
CA LEU A 239 -19.49 38.40 -24.38
C LEU A 239 -19.66 39.93 -24.18
N ARG A 240 -19.08 40.77 -25.05
CA ARG A 240 -19.25 42.24 -24.94
C ARG A 240 -20.70 42.68 -25.16
N LEU A 241 -21.44 42.03 -26.07
CA LEU A 241 -22.85 42.38 -26.33
C LEU A 241 -23.81 41.84 -25.26
N ASN A 242 -23.48 40.70 -24.63
CA ASN A 242 -24.34 40.11 -23.60
C ASN A 242 -24.20 40.76 -22.22
N TYR A 243 -23.07 41.40 -21.91
CA TYR A 243 -22.80 42.05 -20.62
C TYR A 243 -22.80 43.60 -20.67
N TYR A 244 -23.11 44.21 -21.82
CA TYR A 244 -23.28 45.66 -21.89
C TYR A 244 -24.68 46.05 -21.39
N GLN A 245 -24.77 46.58 -20.17
CA GLN A 245 -25.90 47.41 -19.72
C GLN A 245 -25.40 48.85 -19.60
N GLU A 246 -26.12 49.77 -20.23
CA GLU A 246 -25.61 51.07 -20.67
C GLU A 246 -25.25 52.06 -19.54
N ASP A 247 -25.46 51.73 -18.26
CA ASP A 247 -25.24 52.67 -17.14
C ASP A 247 -25.00 52.05 -15.74
N ASP A 248 -24.61 50.77 -15.60
CA ASP A 248 -24.31 50.21 -14.27
C ASP A 248 -22.88 49.65 -14.17
N VAL A 249 -22.10 50.19 -13.22
CA VAL A 249 -20.73 49.77 -12.94
C VAL A 249 -20.80 48.48 -12.12
N ILE A 250 -20.49 47.35 -12.74
CA ILE A 250 -20.37 46.07 -12.03
C ILE A 250 -19.24 46.20 -11.01
N ASP A 251 -19.58 45.98 -9.74
CA ASP A 251 -18.66 46.09 -8.61
C ASP A 251 -17.45 45.15 -8.80
N GLU A 252 -16.24 45.68 -8.55
CA GLU A 252 -14.97 44.97 -8.76
C GLU A 252 -14.92 43.66 -7.96
N MET A 253 -15.57 43.61 -6.78
CA MET A 253 -15.68 42.39 -5.97
C MET A 253 -16.52 41.31 -6.65
N THR A 254 -17.59 41.69 -7.36
CA THR A 254 -18.48 40.75 -8.07
C THR A 254 -17.79 40.19 -9.31
N LEU A 255 -17.08 41.05 -10.05
CA LEU A 255 -16.26 40.65 -11.19
C LEU A 255 -15.08 39.76 -10.77
N ALA A 256 -14.39 40.11 -9.68
CA ALA A 256 -13.30 39.31 -9.14
C ALA A 256 -13.80 37.94 -8.63
N LYS A 257 -14.99 37.88 -8.03
CA LYS A 257 -15.60 36.63 -7.54
C LYS A 257 -16.02 35.71 -8.69
N ASP A 258 -16.59 36.26 -9.77
CA ASP A 258 -16.99 35.49 -10.96
C ASP A 258 -15.77 35.04 -11.79
N LEU A 259 -14.70 35.85 -11.83
CA LEU A 259 -13.41 35.46 -12.40
C LEU A 259 -12.71 34.40 -11.53
N LEU A 260 -12.80 34.50 -10.20
CA LEU A 260 -12.28 33.50 -9.27
C LEU A 260 -13.05 32.17 -9.40
N GLU A 261 -14.37 32.22 -9.48
CA GLU A 261 -15.29 31.09 -9.71
C GLU A 261 -15.01 30.39 -11.05
N ARG A 262 -14.44 31.12 -12.03
CA ARG A 262 -13.93 30.58 -13.31
C ARG A 262 -12.45 30.21 -13.32
N SER A 263 -11.68 30.55 -12.30
CA SER A 263 -10.22 30.39 -12.26
C SER A 263 -9.75 29.27 -11.34
N GLU A 264 -10.53 28.86 -10.33
CA GLU A 264 -10.11 27.79 -9.43
C GLU A 264 -10.52 26.40 -9.93
N ASP A 265 -9.54 25.50 -9.84
CA ASP A 265 -9.55 24.09 -10.24
C ASP A 265 -10.85 23.37 -9.85
N ARG A 266 -11.83 23.31 -10.77
CA ARG A 266 -12.99 22.43 -10.60
C ARG A 266 -12.68 21.06 -11.16
N SER A 267 -12.55 20.07 -10.28
CA SER A 267 -12.73 18.68 -10.69
C SER A 267 -14.19 18.49 -11.12
N PRO A 268 -14.52 17.80 -12.22
CA PRO A 268 -15.86 17.83 -12.83
C PRO A 268 -17.04 17.33 -11.95
N TRP A 269 -16.79 16.89 -10.71
CA TRP A 269 -17.74 16.09 -9.93
C TRP A 269 -18.11 16.67 -8.56
N GLU A 270 -17.73 17.91 -8.25
CA GLU A 270 -18.03 18.54 -6.95
C GLU A 270 -19.13 19.62 -7.08
N THR A 271 -20.26 19.40 -6.40
CA THR A 271 -21.41 20.32 -6.36
C THR A 271 -21.25 21.40 -5.30
N VAL A 272 -21.72 22.61 -5.61
CA VAL A 272 -21.51 23.86 -4.86
C VAL A 272 -22.00 23.78 -3.40
N GLU A 273 -22.96 22.91 -3.12
CA GLU A 273 -23.58 22.72 -1.82
C GLU A 273 -22.62 22.09 -0.80
N GLU A 274 -21.70 21.22 -1.22
CA GLU A 274 -20.76 20.52 -0.33
C GLU A 274 -19.70 21.45 0.27
N LYS A 275 -19.31 22.51 -0.46
CA LYS A 275 -18.34 23.52 0.02
C LYS A 275 -18.95 24.59 0.92
N LEU A 276 -20.27 24.77 0.88
CA LEU A 276 -20.96 25.75 1.74
C LEU A 276 -21.22 25.20 3.15
N GLU A 277 -21.11 23.89 3.37
CA GLU A 277 -21.23 23.27 4.70
C GLU A 277 -19.89 23.19 5.47
N GLU A 278 -18.75 23.46 4.82
CA GLU A 278 -17.41 23.47 5.44
C GLU A 278 -16.89 24.87 5.85
N ILE A 279 -17.71 25.93 5.72
CA ILE A 279 -17.40 27.31 6.18
C ILE A 279 -18.36 27.70 7.30
#